data_AF-A0A257M0Q3-F1
#
_entry.id   AF-A0A257M0Q3-F1
#
_cell.length_a   1.000
_cell.length_b   1.000
_cell.length_c   1.000
_cell.angle_alpha   90.00
_cell.angle_beta   90.00
_cell.angle_gamma   90.00
#
_symmetry.space_group_name_H-M   'P 1'
#
loop_
_entity.id
_entity.type
_entity.pdbx_description
1 polymer ?
#
loop_
_entity_poly.entity_id
_entity_poly.type
_entity_poly.pdbx_seq_one_letter_code
_entity_poly.pdbx_strand_id
1 'polypeptide(L)'
;MPSESPEPENYSINEMMDRLKVRSSGDPSEGELVVRADGTQAIKVRKRKRRSEQPERDSIKRNKQLRALQLVVVLILVSLLALSAAGVLFYFNGSAYRKKVLSWIDTATGGNSDITQFRVTPIGANASTLSLVWPHQNLVKSRSLKG
;
A
#
# COMPACT_ATOMS: atom_id res chain seq x y z
N MET A 1 4.76 -41.76 -11.47
CA MET A 1 4.19 -41.60 -12.81
C MET A 1 4.56 -42.84 -13.62
N PRO A 2 3.58 -43.64 -14.07
CA PRO A 2 3.81 -44.68 -15.06
C PRO A 2 4.16 -44.03 -16.41
N SER A 3 5.06 -44.67 -17.15
CA SER A 3 5.65 -44.20 -18.40
C SER A 3 4.60 -44.05 -19.52
N GLU A 4 4.35 -42.84 -19.96
CA GLU A 4 3.67 -42.54 -21.23
C GLU A 4 4.64 -42.87 -22.37
N SER A 5 4.28 -43.88 -23.18
CA SER A 5 4.98 -44.19 -24.42
C SER A 5 4.79 -43.05 -25.43
N PRO A 6 5.81 -42.68 -26.23
CA PRO A 6 5.71 -41.59 -27.19
C PRO A 6 4.69 -41.93 -28.29
N GLU A 7 3.74 -41.03 -28.52
CA GLU A 7 2.77 -41.17 -29.61
C GLU A 7 3.47 -41.13 -30.98
N PRO A 8 3.16 -42.06 -31.91
CA PRO A 8 3.77 -42.07 -33.23
C PRO A 8 3.34 -40.84 -34.06
N GLU A 9 4.30 -40.26 -34.79
CA GLU A 9 4.10 -39.04 -35.59
C GLU A 9 3.22 -39.27 -36.84
N ASN A 10 3.06 -40.52 -37.28
CA ASN A 10 2.26 -40.87 -38.46
C ASN A 10 1.31 -42.02 -38.14
N TYR A 11 0.01 -41.75 -38.24
CA TYR A 11 -1.05 -42.74 -38.11
C TYR A 11 -1.53 -43.16 -39.50
N SER A 12 -1.78 -44.45 -39.67
CA SER A 12 -2.54 -44.91 -40.84
C SER A 12 -4.00 -44.45 -40.73
N ILE A 13 -4.68 -44.30 -41.87
CA ILE A 13 -6.10 -43.89 -41.90
C ILE A 13 -6.97 -44.85 -41.06
N ASN A 14 -6.69 -46.15 -41.12
CA ASN A 14 -7.41 -47.15 -40.33
C ASN A 14 -7.17 -46.97 -38.82
N GLU A 15 -5.94 -46.64 -38.43
CA GLU A 15 -5.57 -46.39 -37.03
C GLU A 15 -6.17 -45.09 -36.49
N MET A 16 -6.28 -44.05 -37.33
CA MET A 16 -7.05 -42.84 -37.00
C MET A 16 -8.54 -43.15 -36.80
N MET A 17 -9.12 -44.00 -37.66
CA MET A 17 -10.53 -44.39 -37.55
C MET A 17 -10.80 -45.22 -36.29
N ASP A 18 -9.91 -46.15 -35.94
CA ASP A 18 -10.06 -46.95 -34.73
C ASP A 18 -9.88 -46.12 -33.46
N ARG A 19 -8.95 -45.15 -33.46
CA ARG A 19 -8.85 -44.17 -32.36
C ARG A 19 -10.10 -43.31 -32.22
N LEU A 20 -10.73 -42.90 -33.32
CA LEU A 20 -11.98 -42.12 -33.30
C LEU A 20 -13.14 -42.93 -32.72
N LYS A 21 -13.25 -44.22 -33.05
CA LYS A 21 -14.24 -45.14 -32.45
C LYS A 21 -14.00 -45.34 -30.96
N VAL A 22 -12.73 -45.48 -30.55
CA VAL A 22 -12.37 -45.59 -29.12
C VAL A 22 -12.66 -44.28 -28.38
N ARG A 23 -12.48 -43.10 -29.02
CA ARG A 23 -12.78 -41.80 -28.41
C ARG A 23 -14.27 -41.46 -28.38
N SER A 24 -15.09 -42.14 -29.20
CA SER A 24 -16.56 -42.06 -29.12
C SER A 24 -17.16 -43.00 -28.05
N SER A 25 -16.33 -43.67 -27.24
CA SER A 25 -16.77 -44.49 -26.10
C SER A 25 -17.23 -43.66 -24.88
N GLY A 26 -17.79 -42.48 -25.11
CA GLY A 26 -18.85 -42.02 -24.20
C GLY A 26 -20.05 -42.87 -24.54
N ASP A 27 -20.30 -43.93 -23.77
CA ASP A 27 -21.39 -44.86 -23.97
C ASP A 27 -22.68 -44.08 -24.30
N PRO A 28 -23.27 -44.24 -25.51
CA PRO A 28 -24.53 -43.58 -25.84
C PRO A 28 -25.68 -43.98 -24.91
N SER A 29 -25.49 -45.01 -24.06
CA SER A 29 -26.42 -45.42 -23.01
C SER A 29 -26.52 -44.43 -21.82
N GLU A 30 -25.56 -43.52 -21.61
CA GLU A 30 -25.61 -42.55 -20.49
C GLU A 30 -26.44 -41.29 -20.80
N GLY A 31 -26.91 -41.13 -22.04
CA GLY A 31 -27.72 -39.99 -22.47
C GLY A 31 -29.19 -40.37 -22.63
N GLU A 32 -30.09 -39.60 -22.01
CA GLU A 32 -31.53 -39.76 -22.22
C GLU A 32 -31.87 -39.43 -23.68
N LEU A 33 -32.48 -40.38 -24.39
CA LEU A 33 -32.91 -40.20 -25.78
C LEU A 33 -34.21 -39.40 -25.78
N VAL A 34 -34.14 -38.17 -26.28
CA VAL A 34 -35.28 -37.24 -26.30
C VAL A 34 -35.73 -37.02 -27.74
N VAL A 35 -37.03 -37.20 -27.98
CA VAL A 35 -37.66 -36.89 -29.26
C VAL A 35 -37.98 -35.40 -29.29
N ARG A 36 -37.46 -34.68 -30.29
CA ARG A 36 -37.74 -33.26 -30.49
C ARG A 36 -39.13 -33.07 -31.09
N ALA A 37 -39.67 -31.86 -31.00
CA ALA A 37 -40.98 -31.50 -31.54
C ALA A 37 -41.13 -31.87 -33.04
N ASP A 38 -40.02 -31.92 -33.77
CA ASP A 38 -39.96 -32.25 -35.20
C ASP A 38 -39.84 -33.77 -35.47
N GLY A 39 -40.02 -34.63 -34.47
CA GLY A 39 -39.94 -36.09 -34.59
C GLY A 39 -38.52 -36.66 -34.66
N THR A 40 -37.49 -35.82 -34.70
CA THR A 40 -36.09 -36.24 -34.74
C THR A 40 -35.59 -36.68 -33.36
N GLN A 41 -34.86 -37.80 -33.31
CA GLN A 41 -34.28 -38.33 -32.08
C GLN A 41 -32.92 -37.69 -31.81
N ALA A 42 -32.73 -37.15 -30.60
CA ALA A 42 -31.46 -36.58 -30.18
C ALA A 42 -31.08 -37.02 -28.77
N ILE A 43 -29.79 -37.28 -28.56
CA ILE A 43 -29.25 -37.68 -27.25
C ILE A 43 -29.06 -36.43 -26.40
N LYS A 44 -29.73 -36.36 -25.24
CA LYS A 44 -29.58 -35.26 -24.28
C LYS A 44 -28.41 -35.57 -23.35
N VAL A 45 -27.26 -34.94 -23.63
CA VAL A 45 -26.08 -35.08 -22.79
C VAL A 45 -26.23 -34.27 -21.50
N ARG A 46 -26.00 -34.91 -20.34
CA ARG A 46 -26.02 -34.24 -19.04
C ARG A 46 -24.88 -33.21 -18.96
N LYS A 47 -25.22 -31.93 -18.95
CA LYS A 47 -24.25 -30.83 -18.88
C LYS A 47 -23.49 -30.88 -17.54
N ARG A 48 -22.17 -31.09 -17.60
CA ARG A 48 -21.30 -31.11 -16.41
C ARG A 48 -21.23 -29.72 -15.77
N LYS A 49 -21.48 -29.63 -14.46
CA LYS A 49 -21.37 -28.38 -13.67
C LYS A 49 -19.92 -27.89 -13.72
N ARG A 50 -19.69 -26.68 -14.23
CA ARG A 50 -18.37 -26.03 -14.18
C ARG A 50 -18.03 -25.78 -12.71
N ARG A 51 -16.88 -26.28 -12.23
CA ARG A 51 -16.40 -26.00 -10.86
C ARG A 51 -16.22 -24.49 -10.74
N SER A 52 -17.08 -23.82 -9.96
CA SER A 52 -17.02 -22.36 -9.77
C SER A 52 -15.86 -21.93 -8.87
N GLU A 53 -15.29 -22.88 -8.12
CA GLU A 53 -14.13 -22.69 -7.26
C GLU A 53 -12.88 -23.18 -8.00
N GLN A 54 -12.23 -22.25 -8.69
CA GLN A 54 -10.89 -22.46 -9.23
C GLN A 54 -9.88 -21.88 -8.23
N PRO A 55 -8.98 -22.69 -7.64
CA PRO A 55 -8.05 -22.23 -6.60
C PRO A 55 -7.13 -21.10 -7.08
N GLU A 56 -6.79 -21.05 -8.38
CA GLU A 56 -6.01 -19.96 -8.97
C GLU A 56 -6.75 -18.61 -8.98
N ARG A 57 -8.07 -18.61 -9.21
CA ARG A 57 -8.84 -17.37 -9.20
C ARG A 57 -8.94 -16.77 -7.81
N ASP A 58 -8.99 -17.62 -6.78
CA ASP A 58 -9.09 -17.18 -5.40
C ASP A 58 -7.73 -16.74 -4.83
N SER A 59 -6.63 -17.39 -5.22
CA SER A 59 -5.27 -16.95 -4.84
C SER A 59 -4.94 -15.57 -5.43
N ILE A 60 -5.33 -15.30 -6.68
CA ILE A 60 -5.15 -13.99 -7.31
C ILE A 60 -5.96 -12.91 -6.56
N LYS A 61 -7.21 -13.18 -6.17
CA LYS A 61 -8.03 -12.24 -5.40
C LYS A 61 -7.42 -11.93 -4.04
N ARG A 62 -6.97 -12.95 -3.30
CA ARG A 62 -6.31 -12.77 -1.99
C ARG A 62 -5.03 -11.95 -2.11
N ASN A 63 -4.19 -12.23 -3.10
CA ASN A 63 -2.97 -11.45 -3.32
C ASN A 63 -3.27 -9.98 -3.65
N LYS A 64 -4.33 -9.69 -4.43
CA LYS A 64 -4.75 -8.31 -4.67
C LYS A 64 -5.19 -7.61 -3.37
N GLN A 65 -5.94 -8.29 -2.52
CA GLN A 65 -6.37 -7.76 -1.22
C GLN A 65 -5.18 -7.50 -0.29
N LEU A 66 -4.21 -8.42 -0.23
CA LEU A 66 -3.00 -8.25 0.57
C LEU A 66 -2.15 -7.08 0.09
N ARG A 67 -1.99 -6.91 -1.23
CA ARG A 67 -1.27 -5.75 -1.79
C ARG A 67 -2.00 -4.44 -1.52
N ALA A 68 -3.33 -4.43 -1.62
CA ALA A 68 -4.12 -3.25 -1.27
C ALA A 68 -3.96 -2.89 0.22
N LEU A 69 -3.99 -3.89 1.10
CA LEU A 69 -3.74 -3.70 2.53
C LEU A 69 -2.34 -3.14 2.79
N GLN A 70 -1.31 -3.70 2.13
CA GLN A 70 0.06 -3.20 2.22
C GLN A 70 0.16 -1.72 1.82
N LEU A 71 -0.50 -1.32 0.73
CA LEU A 71 -0.53 0.08 0.29
C LEU A 71 -1.20 0.99 1.32
N VAL A 72 -2.32 0.55 1.90
CA VAL A 72 -3.02 1.30 2.96
C VAL A 72 -2.12 1.47 4.18
N VAL A 73 -1.44 0.40 4.61
CA VAL A 73 -0.52 0.46 5.76
C VAL A 73 0.63 1.43 5.49
N VAL A 74 1.24 1.38 4.30
CA VAL A 74 2.31 2.32 3.92
C VAL A 74 1.80 3.76 3.91
N LEU A 75 0.61 4.01 3.38
CA LEU A 75 0.00 5.34 3.40
C LEU A 75 -0.22 5.87 4.82
N ILE A 76 -0.72 5.02 5.73
CA ILE A 76 -0.90 5.37 7.14
C ILE A 76 0.46 5.69 7.79
N LEU A 77 1.49 4.89 7.51
CA LEU A 77 2.82 5.11 8.09
C LEU A 77 3.45 6.42 7.60
N VAL A 78 3.35 6.71 6.29
CA VAL A 78 3.86 7.97 5.71
C VAL A 78 3.12 9.18 6.26
N SER A 79 1.79 9.09 6.38
CA SER A 79 0.98 10.18 6.93
C SER A 79 1.27 10.44 8.42
N LEU A 80 1.46 9.39 9.23
CA LEU A 80 1.91 9.54 10.62
C LEU A 80 3.28 10.21 10.72
N LEU A 81 4.21 9.85 9.84
CA LEU A 81 5.55 10.44 9.81
C LEU A 81 5.49 11.93 9.44
N ALA A 82 4.67 12.29 8.45
CA ALA A 82 4.43 13.68 8.07
C ALA A 82 3.78 14.50 9.19
N LEU A 83 2.76 13.94 9.87
CA LEU A 83 2.10 14.58 11.00
C LEU A 83 3.05 14.79 12.18
N SER A 84 3.90 13.81 12.48
CA SER A 84 4.93 13.91 13.51
C SER A 84 5.92 15.04 13.19
N ALA A 85 6.46 15.07 11.97
CA ALA A 85 7.37 16.13 11.53
C ALA A 85 6.72 17.52 11.61
N ALA A 86 5.47 17.65 11.17
CA ALA A 86 4.70 18.89 11.30
C ALA A 86 4.50 19.28 12.76
N GLY A 87 4.10 18.35 13.62
CA GLY A 87 3.88 18.58 15.06
C GLY A 87 5.14 19.08 15.76
N VAL A 88 6.30 18.52 15.43
CA VAL A 88 7.60 18.99 15.93
C VAL A 88 7.88 20.44 15.52
N LEU A 89 7.65 20.79 14.24
CA LEU A 89 7.82 22.17 13.78
C LEU A 89 6.85 23.13 14.47
N PHE A 90 5.59 22.74 14.65
CA PHE A 90 4.61 23.56 15.37
C PHE A 90 5.02 23.77 16.84
N TYR A 91 5.50 22.73 17.51
CA TYR A 91 5.96 22.81 18.89
C TYR A 91 7.13 23.80 19.03
N PHE A 92 8.15 23.69 18.18
CA PHE A 92 9.33 24.56 18.24
C PHE A 92 9.06 25.99 17.79
N ASN A 93 8.05 26.23 16.95
CA ASN A 93 7.59 27.58 16.61
C ASN A 93 6.55 28.14 17.59
N GLY A 94 6.17 27.36 18.61
CA GLY A 94 5.19 27.75 19.62
C GLY A 94 5.73 28.79 20.61
N SER A 95 4.81 29.56 21.19
CA SER A 95 5.15 30.58 22.19
C SER A 95 5.78 30.00 23.46
N ALA A 96 5.41 28.76 23.84
CA ALA A 96 5.97 28.08 25.00
C ALA A 96 7.46 27.77 24.82
N TYR A 97 7.85 27.26 23.64
CA TYR A 97 9.25 26.99 23.34
C TYR A 97 10.07 28.28 23.28
N ARG A 98 9.53 29.33 22.62
CA ARG A 98 10.14 30.67 22.61
C ARG A 98 10.40 31.19 24.04
N LYS A 99 9.40 31.09 24.93
CA LYS A 99 9.57 31.51 26.34
C LYS A 99 10.65 30.72 27.06
N LYS A 100 10.75 29.41 26.81
CA LYS A 100 11.81 28.57 27.38
C LYS A 100 13.20 29.03 26.90
N VAL A 101 13.35 29.33 25.62
CA VAL A 101 14.59 29.89 25.06
C VAL A 101 14.93 31.23 25.71
N LEU A 102 13.96 32.15 25.80
CA LEU A 102 14.14 33.45 26.46
C LEU A 102 14.56 33.28 27.92
N SER A 103 13.88 32.42 28.68
CA SER A 103 14.22 32.18 30.09
C SER A 103 15.64 31.63 30.28
N TRP A 104 16.12 30.81 29.33
CA TRP A 104 17.49 30.31 29.35
C TRP A 104 18.50 31.42 29.04
N ILE A 105 18.22 32.27 28.06
CA ILE A 105 19.05 33.45 27.74
C ILE A 105 19.08 34.41 28.94
N ASP A 106 17.94 34.66 29.56
CA ASP A 106 17.83 35.54 30.73
C ASP A 106 18.68 35.02 31.89
N THR A 107 18.60 33.72 32.15
CA THR A 107 19.39 33.06 33.20
C THR A 107 20.88 33.09 32.90
N ALA A 108 21.27 32.87 31.64
CA ALA A 108 22.67 32.85 31.22
C ALA A 108 23.32 34.25 31.17
N THR A 109 22.53 35.28 30.85
CA THR A 109 23.04 36.65 30.65
C THR A 109 22.75 37.60 31.82
N GLY A 110 21.85 37.22 32.74
CA GLY A 110 21.39 38.07 33.84
C GLY A 110 20.60 39.30 33.40
N GLY A 111 20.14 39.33 32.15
CA GLY A 111 19.32 40.41 31.57
C GLY A 111 17.93 39.91 31.21
N ASN A 112 17.03 40.85 30.89
CA ASN A 112 15.72 40.53 30.32
C ASN A 112 15.82 40.55 28.79
N SER A 113 15.51 39.42 28.15
CA SER A 113 15.62 39.23 26.72
C SER A 113 14.26 39.17 26.03
N ASP A 114 14.21 39.74 24.83
CA ASP A 114 13.09 39.56 23.90
C ASP A 114 13.62 39.27 22.49
N ILE A 115 12.93 38.37 21.78
CA ILE A 115 13.29 37.92 20.43
C ILE A 115 12.10 38.13 19.52
N THR A 116 12.28 38.85 18.41
CA THR A 116 11.23 39.04 17.41
C THR A 116 11.42 38.15 16.18
N GLN A 117 10.31 37.69 15.61
CA GLN A 117 10.27 36.81 14.43
C GLN A 117 11.13 35.54 14.59
N PHE A 118 11.12 34.94 15.78
CA PHE A 118 11.74 33.64 16.01
C PHE A 118 11.03 32.56 15.19
N ARG A 119 11.78 31.86 14.34
CA ARG A 119 11.28 30.74 13.54
C ARG A 119 12.28 29.59 13.53
N VAL A 120 11.77 28.38 13.74
CA VAL A 120 12.54 27.15 13.61
C VAL A 120 12.13 26.44 12.32
N THR A 121 13.13 26.08 11.52
CA THR A 121 12.99 25.28 10.30
C THR A 121 13.77 23.98 10.45
N PRO A 122 13.55 22.97 9.60
CA PRO A 122 14.33 21.73 9.65
C PRO A 122 15.85 21.94 9.48
N ILE A 123 16.25 23.03 8.83
CA ILE A 123 17.66 23.34 8.54
C ILE A 123 18.31 24.11 9.70
N GLY A 124 17.52 24.86 10.48
CA GLY A 124 18.04 25.67 11.58
C GLY A 124 17.01 26.63 12.16
N ALA A 125 17.44 27.42 13.14
CA ALA A 125 16.62 28.43 13.79
C ALA A 125 17.10 29.85 13.42
N ASN A 126 16.14 30.72 13.08
CA ASN A 126 16.40 32.10 12.70
C ASN A 126 15.61 33.06 13.59
N ALA A 127 16.17 34.25 13.82
CA ALA A 127 15.53 35.33 14.55
C ALA A 127 15.95 36.66 13.95
N SER A 128 15.00 37.59 13.77
CA SER A 128 15.28 38.88 13.15
C SER A 128 16.03 39.83 14.09
N THR A 129 15.57 39.92 15.34
CA THR A 129 16.21 40.75 16.36
C THR A 129 16.12 40.09 17.72
N LEU A 130 17.19 40.26 18.50
CA LEU A 130 17.30 39.88 19.90
C LEU A 130 17.67 41.14 20.69
N SER A 131 16.80 41.59 21.58
CA SER A 131 17.03 42.72 22.48
C SER A 131 17.28 42.22 23.89
N LEU A 132 18.37 42.67 24.50
CA LEU A 132 18.70 42.43 25.90
C LEU A 132 18.71 43.74 26.65
N VAL A 133 18.09 43.75 27.83
CA VAL A 133 18.07 44.89 28.76
C VAL A 133 18.57 44.40 30.11
N TRP A 134 19.62 45.03 30.63
CA TRP A 134 20.18 44.69 31.95
C TRP A 134 19.76 45.70 33.02
N PRO A 135 19.63 45.26 34.27
CA PRO A 135 19.33 46.16 35.38
C PRO A 135 20.44 47.20 35.60
N HIS A 136 20.08 48.31 36.27
CA HIS A 136 20.89 49.54 36.43
C HIS A 136 22.31 49.36 36.98
N GLN A 137 22.67 48.20 37.51
CA GLN A 137 23.99 47.91 38.09
C GLN A 137 25.01 47.37 37.07
N ASN A 138 24.62 47.14 35.81
CA ASN A 138 25.51 46.64 34.76
C ASN A 138 26.06 47.77 33.86
N LEU A 139 27.30 47.59 33.40
CA LEU A 139 28.01 48.53 32.50
C LEU A 139 27.32 48.69 31.14
N VAL A 140 26.65 47.64 30.66
CA VAL A 140 25.87 47.64 29.42
C VAL A 140 24.40 47.66 29.78
N LYS A 141 23.69 48.74 29.42
CA LYS A 141 22.26 48.92 29.75
C LYS A 141 21.35 48.16 28.78
N SER A 142 21.65 48.21 27.49
CA SER A 142 20.87 47.51 26.48
C SER A 142 21.74 47.14 25.28
N ARG A 143 21.36 46.05 24.60
CA ARG A 143 21.99 45.60 23.36
C ARG A 143 20.94 45.02 22.44
N SER A 144 20.96 45.42 21.17
CA SER A 144 20.13 44.82 20.11
C SER A 144 21.04 44.15 19.10
N LEU A 145 20.80 42.87 18.86
CA LEU A 145 21.47 42.08 17.83
C LEU A 145 20.47 41.84 16.70
N LYS A 146 20.91 42.05 15.46
CA LYS A 146 20.14 41.80 14.24
C LYS A 146 20.76 40.63 13.50
N GLY A 147 19.92 39.71 13.01
CA GLY A 147 20.31 38.48 12.31
C GLY A 147 19.53 38.30 11.02
#